data_AF-A0A268QVP0-F1
#
_entry.id   AF-A0A268QVP0-F1
#
_cell.length_a   1.000
_cell.length_b   1.000
_cell.length_c   1.000
_cell.angle_alpha   90.00
_cell.angle_beta   90.00
_cell.angle_gamma   90.00
#
_symmetry.space_group_name_H-M   'P 1'
#
loop_
_entity.id
_entity.type
_entity.pdbx_description
1 polymer ?
#
loop_
_entity_poly.entity_id
_entity_poly.type
_entity_poly.pdbx_seq_one_letter_code
_entity_poly.pdbx_strand_id
1 'polypeptide(L)' 'TVYCAYDGNQALEMVEEINPDLILLDIMLPNRDGMEVCREVRKKHDMPIIMLTAKDSEIDKVLGLELGA' A
#
# COMPACT_ATOMS: atom_id res chain seq x y z
N THR A 1 -8.17 18.57 -5.52
CA THR A 1 -8.85 18.08 -4.30
C THR A 1 -8.06 16.93 -3.73
N VAL A 2 -8.12 16.69 -2.42
CA VAL A 2 -7.42 15.57 -1.77
C VAL A 2 -8.46 14.62 -1.21
N TYR A 3 -8.23 13.32 -1.41
CA TYR A 3 -9.07 12.25 -0.91
C TYR A 3 -8.19 11.27 -0.13
N CYS A 4 -8.72 10.71 0.95
CA CYS A 4 -7.99 9.80 1.83
C CYS A 4 -8.70 8.44 1.88
N ALA A 5 -7.92 7.38 1.70
CA ALA A 5 -8.31 6.02 2.02
C ALA A 5 -7.46 5.53 3.22
N TYR A 6 -8.06 4.73 4.09
CA TYR A 6 -7.41 4.25 5.32
C TYR A 6 -7.08 2.75 5.29
N ASP A 7 -7.47 2.05 4.22
CA ASP A 7 -7.10 0.67 3.94
C ASP A 7 -7.02 0.40 2.43
N GLY A 8 -6.39 -0.71 2.05
CA GLY A 8 -6.12 -1.00 0.64
C GLY A 8 -7.35 -1.34 -0.21
N ASN A 9 -8.46 -1.83 0.38
CA ASN A 9 -9.68 -2.08 -0.39
C ASN A 9 -10.39 -0.76 -0.70
N GLN A 10 -10.51 0.12 0.29
CA GLN A 10 -11.04 1.47 0.10
C GLN A 10 -10.24 2.23 -0.96
N ALA A 11 -8.90 2.11 -0.94
CA ALA A 11 -8.04 2.76 -1.92
C ALA A 11 -8.38 2.33 -3.37
N LEU A 12 -8.68 1.05 -3.60
CA LEU A 12 -9.00 0.53 -4.93
C LEU A 12 -10.38 0.99 -5.41
N GLU A 13 -11.38 1.01 -4.54
CA GLU A 13 -12.70 1.57 -4.86
C GLU A 13 -12.59 3.05 -5.25
N MET A 14 -11.84 3.82 -4.45
CA MET A 14 -11.65 5.25 -4.67
C MET A 14 -10.88 5.57 -5.95
N VAL A 15 -9.91 4.74 -6.35
CA VAL A 15 -9.20 4.94 -7.62
C VAL A 15 -10.16 4.88 -8.82
N GLU A 16 -11.12 3.95 -8.81
CA GLU A 16 -12.09 3.80 -9.91
C GLU A 16 -13.14 4.93 -9.90
N GLU A 17 -13.56 5.39 -8.72
CA GLU A 17 -14.57 6.46 -8.61
C GLU A 17 -14.00 7.85 -8.90
N ILE A 18 -12.80 8.14 -8.42
CA ILE A 18 -12.20 9.48 -8.47
C ILE A 18 -11.29 9.65 -9.68
N ASN A 19 -10.66 8.57 -10.17
CA ASN A 19 -9.64 8.59 -11.20
C ASN A 19 -8.56 9.67 -10.96
N PRO A 20 -7.79 9.57 -9.85
CA PRO A 20 -6.88 10.62 -9.42
C PRO A 20 -5.68 10.80 -10.36
N ASP A 21 -5.15 12.02 -10.42
CA ASP A 21 -3.95 12.33 -11.21
C ASP A 21 -2.64 11.78 -10.60
N LEU A 22 -2.63 11.47 -9.30
CA LEU A 22 -1.49 11.00 -8.53
C LEU A 22 -1.94 10.25 -7.27
N ILE A 23 -1.22 9.20 -6.89
CA ILE A 23 -1.43 8.48 -5.62
C ILE A 23 -0.17 8.58 -4.74
N LEU A 24 -0.36 8.93 -3.47
CA LEU A 24 0.62 8.71 -2.40
C LEU A 24 0.20 7.45 -1.65
N LEU A 25 1.06 6.43 -1.59
CA LEU A 25 0.66 5.09 -1.13
C LEU A 25 1.62 4.56 -0.07
N ASP A 26 1.13 4.39 1.16
CA ASP A 26 1.86 3.65 2.20
C ASP A 26 1.96 2.16 1.83
N ILE A 27 3.11 1.54 2.11
CA ILE A 27 3.28 0.09 1.97
C ILE A 27 2.49 -0.65 3.06
N MET A 28 2.51 -0.14 4.30
CA MET A 28 1.91 -0.80 5.45
C MET A 28 0.46 -0.35 5.63
N LEU A 29 -0.44 -0.93 4.83
CA LEU A 29 -1.87 -0.70 4.95
C LEU A 29 -2.60 -1.86 5.66
N PRO A 30 -3.66 -1.58 6.43
CA PRO A 30 -4.56 -2.62 6.94
C PRO A 30 -5.25 -3.38 5.79
N ASN A 31 -5.60 -4.65 6.06
CA ASN A 31 -6.33 -5.57 5.18
C ASN A 31 -5.62 -5.98 3.88
N ARG A 32 -5.21 -5.00 3.07
CA ARG A 32 -4.49 -5.17 1.81
C ARG A 32 -3.31 -4.22 1.80
N ASP A 33 -2.11 -4.76 1.64
CA ASP A 33 -0.89 -3.96 1.65
C ASP A 33 -0.76 -3.05 0.42
N GLY A 34 0.07 -2.01 0.53
CA GLY A 34 0.26 -1.03 -0.54
C GLY A 34 0.90 -1.60 -1.81
N MET A 35 1.67 -2.69 -1.73
CA MET A 35 2.24 -3.34 -2.91
C MET A 35 1.16 -4.06 -3.71
N GLU A 36 0.21 -4.71 -3.04
CA GLU A 36 -0.98 -5.28 -3.66
C GLU A 36 -1.87 -4.21 -4.28
N VAL A 37 -2.14 -3.11 -3.57
CA VAL A 37 -2.89 -1.96 -4.13
C VAL A 37 -2.21 -1.44 -5.40
N CYS A 38 -0.91 -1.17 -5.36
CA CYS A 38 -0.14 -0.69 -6.50
C CYS A 38 -0.26 -1.64 -7.71
N ARG A 39 -0.14 -2.96 -7.47
CA ARG A 39 -0.28 -3.98 -8.52
C ARG A 39 -1.67 -3.97 -9.16
N GLU A 40 -2.73 -3.89 -8.37
CA GLU A 40 -4.10 -3.89 -8.89
C GLU A 40 -4.41 -2.61 -9.68
N VAL A 41 -4.00 -1.45 -9.16
CA VAL A 41 -4.14 -0.17 -9.87
C VAL A 41 -3.43 -0.21 -11.23
N ARG A 42 -2.20 -0.75 -11.28
CA ARG A 42 -1.40 -0.87 -12.51
C ARG A 42 -1.97 -1.80 -13.57
N LYS A 43 -2.96 -2.65 -13.26
CA LYS A 43 -3.63 -3.46 -14.28
C LYS A 43 -4.49 -2.64 -15.23
N LYS A 44 -4.93 -1.44 -14.80
CA LYS A 44 -5.91 -0.63 -15.51
C LYS A 44 -5.51 0.83 -15.70
N HIS A 45 -4.61 1.33 -14.85
CA HIS A 45 -4.33 2.76 -14.75
C HIS A 45 -2.82 3.06 -14.75
N ASP A 46 -2.43 4.13 -15.43
CA ASP A 46 -1.03 4.54 -15.64
C ASP A 46 -0.59 5.81 -14.87
N MET A 47 -1.50 6.46 -14.12
CA MET A 47 -1.20 7.57 -13.21
C MET A 47 0.01 7.30 -12.29
N PRO A 48 0.84 8.31 -11.98
CA PRO A 48 1.97 8.12 -11.08
C PRO A 48 1.56 7.66 -9.67
N ILE A 49 2.37 6.78 -9.07
CA ILE A 49 2.23 6.31 -7.69
C ILE A 49 3.55 6.55 -6.97
N ILE A 50 3.53 7.27 -5.87
CA ILE A 50 4.69 7.49 -5.00
C ILE A 50 4.50 6.61 -3.76
N MET A 51 5.35 5.59 -3.63
CA MET A 51 5.33 4.71 -2.47
C MET A 51 5.97 5.42 -1.27
N LEU A 52 5.28 5.42 -0.14
CA LEU A 52 5.79 5.84 1.14
C LEU A 52 6.33 4.61 1.87
N THR A 53 7.60 4.65 2.23
CA THR A 53 8.25 3.56 2.97
C THR A 53 8.64 4.03 4.36
N ALA A 54 8.34 3.23 5.37
CA ALA A 54 9.00 3.35 6.67
C ALA A 54 10.28 2.50 6.63
N LYS A 55 11.42 3.11 6.98
CA LYS A 55 12.76 2.50 6.90
C LYS A 55 12.99 1.33 7.89
N ASP A 56 12.07 1.10 8.82
CA ASP A 56 12.29 0.23 9.99
C ASP A 56 11.80 -1.22 9.85
N SER A 57 11.51 -1.70 8.63
CA SER A 57 11.18 -3.13 8.42
C SER A 57 12.40 -4.07 8.54
N GLU A 58 13.42 -3.72 9.35
CA GLU A 58 14.43 -4.67 9.85
C GLU A 58 13.90 -5.51 11.05
N ILE A 59 12.62 -5.39 11.43
CA ILE A 59 12.00 -6.21 12.47
C ILE A 59 11.48 -7.54 11.90
N ASP A 60 12.32 -8.24 11.13
CA ASP A 60 12.07 -9.62 10.69
C ASP A 60 13.34 -10.50 10.76
N LYS A 61 14.32 -10.10 11.57
CA LYS A 61 15.46 -10.98 11.93
C LYS A 61 15.32 -11.64 13.30
N VAL A 62 14.36 -11.25 14.13
CA VAL A 62 14.28 -11.71 15.54
C VAL A 62 13.21 -12.79 15.76
N LEU A 63 12.24 -12.98 14.85
CA LEU A 63 11.25 -14.06 14.98
C LEU A 63 11.79 -15.47 14.67
N GLY A 64 13.08 -15.58 14.31
CA GLY A 64 13.78 -16.86 14.13
C GLY A 64 14.32 -17.49 15.41
N LEU A 65 14.22 -16.81 16.57
CA LEU A 65 14.84 -17.29 17.82
C LEU A 65 13.89 -17.88 18.87
N GLU A 66 12.57 -17.84 18.68
CA GLU A 66 11.60 -18.42 19.64
C GLU A 66 10.99 -19.76 19.20
N LEU A 67 11.29 -20.23 17.98
CA LEU A 67 10.81 -21.53 17.47
C LEU A 67 11.87 -22.64 17.56
N GLY A 68 12.94 -22.45 18.34
CA GLY A 68 14.08 -23.38 18.36
C GLY A 68 14.99 -23.34 19.59
N ALA A 69 14.44 -23.07 20.79
CA ALA A 69 15.07 -23.39 22.06
C ALA A 69 14.14 -24.31 22.87
#